data_AF-A0A1Y3T342-F1
#
_entry.id   AF-A0A1Y3T342-F1
#
_cell.length_a   1.000
_cell.length_b   1.000
_cell.length_c   1.000
_cell.angle_alpha   90.00
_cell.angle_beta   90.00
_cell.angle_gamma   90.00
#
_symmetry.space_group_name_H-M   'P 1'
#
loop_
_entity.id
_entity.type
_entity.pdbx_description
1 polymer ?
#
loop_
_entity_poly.entity_id
_entity_poly.type
_entity_poly.pdbx_seq_one_letter_code
_entity_poly.pdbx_strand_id
1 'polypeptide(L)'
;MSDAGSGQGKKRMITGQSDFILPFSMMDRNTFQPYSCVEKYEDGLVRLTAEAQVKRKRGQEISREDPEVQILDNMIIGKGEESLLAVIHADGNNMGIKISKMLEGKTDYDTCISKMREFTEITADAFSVQGVQALEKCRDTLQEKYKGKYEEGAFLFRKIITDGDDMTFVCNARFAMEYVQAYLKSVQDYQKKNMSEWMYSSCAGICIFHSHYPFSRVYSMAEQACENAKKKVHGRQNKIIEEGWLDFHYIHNGIGGDLDSVRKRQGTERCIARPWLIAGGEAGNILHYDRLTELNSLLNEYHVSRSDIKTIGNEFEDSLSCGRQELVRVNGHHKGLENTIKEKYSDQEQLLKMLYDFSEVYDLWFKEG
;
A
#
# COMPACT_ATOMS: atom_id res chain seq x y z
N MET A 1 20.52 9.17 -51.40
CA MET A 1 19.64 10.07 -50.61
C MET A 1 19.19 9.27 -49.41
N SER A 2 19.85 9.54 -48.28
CA SER A 2 19.58 9.00 -46.95
C SER A 2 18.39 9.75 -46.36
N ASP A 3 17.34 9.03 -46.00
CA ASP A 3 16.20 9.58 -45.28
C ASP A 3 16.39 9.34 -43.78
N ALA A 4 16.29 10.42 -43.01
CA ALA A 4 16.57 10.48 -41.59
C ALA A 4 15.26 10.32 -40.79
N GLY A 5 15.09 9.18 -40.13
CA GLY A 5 14.02 8.95 -39.15
C GLY A 5 14.58 8.96 -37.73
N SER A 6 14.63 10.12 -37.09
CA SER A 6 15.04 10.29 -35.69
C SER A 6 13.89 9.94 -34.74
N GLY A 7 13.85 8.69 -34.26
CA GLY A 7 13.03 8.30 -33.10
C GLY A 7 13.78 8.58 -31.80
N GLN A 8 13.37 9.59 -31.05
CA GLN A 8 13.83 9.81 -29.67
C GLN A 8 13.27 8.71 -28.75
N GLY A 9 14.04 7.63 -28.57
CA GLY A 9 13.81 6.67 -27.50
C GLY A 9 14.15 7.29 -26.14
N LYS A 10 13.23 7.22 -25.17
CA LYS A 10 13.47 7.56 -23.77
C LYS A 10 14.80 6.94 -23.31
N LYS A 11 15.72 7.75 -22.79
CA LYS A 11 16.94 7.28 -22.12
C LYS A 11 16.53 6.43 -20.92
N ARG A 12 16.43 5.12 -21.11
CA ARG A 12 16.42 4.15 -20.02
C ARG A 12 17.78 4.23 -19.34
N MET A 13 17.80 4.26 -18.01
CA MET A 13 19.00 3.97 -17.26
C MET A 13 19.42 2.55 -17.64
N ILE A 14 20.48 2.44 -18.45
CA ILE A 14 21.17 1.18 -18.63
C ILE A 14 21.77 0.91 -17.25
N THR A 15 21.37 -0.19 -16.61
CA THR A 15 22.09 -0.72 -15.45
C THR A 15 23.56 -0.74 -15.83
N GLY A 16 24.40 -0.03 -15.10
CA GLY A 16 25.83 0.07 -15.40
C GLY A 16 26.44 -1.32 -15.47
N GLN A 17 26.49 -1.91 -16.66
CA GLN A 17 27.37 -3.00 -16.97
C GLN A 17 28.78 -2.40 -16.86
N SER A 18 29.39 -2.61 -15.70
CA SER A 18 30.82 -2.46 -15.59
C SER A 18 31.43 -3.62 -16.38
N ASP A 19 31.81 -3.35 -17.63
CA ASP A 19 32.59 -4.27 -18.48
C ASP A 19 34.03 -4.50 -17.94
N PHE A 20 34.27 -4.23 -16.66
CA PHE A 20 35.53 -4.48 -15.97
C PHE A 20 35.36 -5.66 -15.00
N ILE A 21 35.21 -6.85 -15.58
CA ILE A 21 35.30 -8.10 -14.84
C ILE A 21 36.79 -8.44 -14.70
N LEU A 22 37.38 -8.17 -13.54
CA LEU A 22 38.73 -8.64 -13.23
C LEU A 22 38.65 -10.16 -12.93
N PRO A 23 39.39 -11.02 -13.64
CA PRO A 23 39.23 -12.49 -13.59
C PRO A 23 39.64 -13.12 -12.25
N PHE A 24 40.13 -12.34 -11.29
CA PHE A 24 40.62 -12.80 -9.99
C PHE A 24 39.82 -12.25 -8.79
N SER A 25 38.86 -11.36 -9.01
CA SER A 25 38.02 -10.82 -7.93
C SER A 25 36.73 -11.61 -7.79
N MET A 26 36.45 -12.11 -6.59
CA MET A 26 35.18 -12.75 -6.27
C MET A 26 34.09 -11.69 -6.13
N MET A 27 32.98 -11.87 -6.84
CA MET A 27 31.90 -10.87 -6.98
C MET A 27 30.62 -11.35 -6.30
N ASP A 28 29.83 -10.40 -5.82
CA ASP A 28 28.46 -10.64 -5.39
C ASP A 28 27.57 -10.93 -6.60
N ARG A 29 26.82 -12.04 -6.55
CA ARG A 29 25.97 -12.49 -7.66
C ARG A 29 24.74 -11.61 -7.89
N ASN A 30 24.33 -10.82 -6.90
CA ASN A 30 23.15 -9.98 -6.99
C ASN A 30 23.50 -8.57 -7.44
N THR A 31 24.60 -8.00 -6.91
CA THR A 31 24.99 -6.61 -7.20
C THR A 31 26.09 -6.52 -8.26
N PHE A 32 26.75 -7.64 -8.62
CA PHE A 32 27.90 -7.68 -9.51
C PHE A 32 29.02 -6.72 -9.08
N GLN A 33 29.20 -6.55 -7.76
CA GLN A 33 30.28 -5.77 -7.19
C GLN A 33 31.32 -6.69 -6.53
N PRO A 34 32.60 -6.28 -6.49
CA PRO A 34 33.63 -7.07 -5.84
C PRO A 34 33.39 -7.11 -4.32
N TYR A 35 33.58 -8.29 -3.73
CA TYR A 35 33.62 -8.41 -2.27
C TYR A 35 34.84 -7.66 -1.74
N SER A 36 34.61 -6.72 -0.81
CA SER A 36 35.64 -5.89 -0.20
C SER A 36 36.01 -6.35 1.21
N CYS A 37 35.12 -7.08 1.89
CA CYS A 37 35.35 -7.53 3.27
C CYS A 37 34.62 -8.84 3.60
N VAL A 38 35.06 -9.48 4.69
CA VAL A 38 34.45 -10.68 5.26
C VAL A 38 34.12 -10.39 6.72
N GLU A 39 32.86 -10.53 7.09
CA GLU A 39 32.38 -10.36 8.46
C GLU A 39 31.94 -11.71 9.04
N LYS A 40 32.15 -11.90 10.34
CA LYS A 40 31.79 -13.12 11.06
C LYS A 40 30.47 -12.92 11.80
N TYR A 41 29.50 -13.78 11.50
CA TYR A 41 28.20 -13.86 12.14
C TYR A 41 28.06 -15.20 12.89
N GLU A 42 27.01 -15.34 13.71
CA GLU A 42 26.73 -16.57 14.47
C GLU A 42 26.59 -17.79 13.56
N ASP A 43 25.98 -17.63 12.37
CA ASP A 43 25.78 -18.68 11.38
C ASP A 43 26.95 -18.84 10.37
N GLY A 44 28.04 -18.08 10.52
CA GLY A 44 29.25 -18.23 9.70
C GLY A 44 29.83 -16.95 9.09
N LEU A 45 30.73 -17.12 8.12
CA LEU A 45 31.44 -16.02 7.47
C LEU A 45 30.64 -15.50 6.26
N VAL A 46 30.25 -14.23 6.29
CA VAL A 46 29.52 -13.57 5.21
C VAL A 46 30.45 -12.58 4.50
N ARG A 47 30.50 -12.64 3.17
CA ARG A 47 31.32 -11.74 2.33
C ARG A 47 30.46 -10.59 1.84
N LEU A 48 31.01 -9.38 1.86
CA LEU A 48 30.25 -8.15 1.60
C LEU A 48 30.97 -7.24 0.61
N THR A 49 30.18 -6.53 -0.18
CA THR A 49 30.65 -5.45 -1.06
C THR A 49 30.77 -4.15 -0.26
N ALA A 50 31.54 -3.19 -0.77
CA ALA A 50 31.75 -1.92 -0.07
C ALA A 50 30.43 -1.17 0.14
N GLU A 51 29.54 -1.18 -0.86
CA GLU A 51 28.20 -0.60 -0.76
C GLU A 51 27.36 -1.33 0.30
N ALA A 52 27.36 -2.67 0.29
CA ALA A 52 26.63 -3.46 1.29
C ALA A 52 27.14 -3.19 2.71
N GLN A 53 28.45 -3.02 2.89
CA GLN A 53 29.07 -2.68 4.16
C GLN A 53 28.63 -1.29 4.66
N VAL A 54 28.64 -0.26 3.80
CA VAL A 54 28.20 1.09 4.18
C VAL A 54 26.71 1.10 4.53
N LYS A 55 25.87 0.44 3.74
CA LYS A 55 24.43 0.29 4.02
C LYS A 55 24.19 -0.40 5.36
N ARG A 56 24.93 -1.47 5.64
CA ARG A 56 24.83 -2.22 6.91
C ARG A 56 25.30 -1.39 8.09
N LYS A 57 26.43 -0.69 7.97
CA LYS A 57 26.94 0.21 9.02
C LYS A 57 25.91 1.28 9.35
N ARG A 58 25.34 1.94 8.33
CA ARG A 58 24.26 2.91 8.52
C ARG A 58 23.03 2.28 9.18
N GLY A 59 22.66 1.06 8.77
CA GLY A 59 21.58 0.30 9.40
C GLY A 59 21.84 -0.03 10.87
N GLN A 60 23.09 -0.38 11.24
CA GLN A 60 23.49 -0.63 12.62
C GLN A 60 23.55 0.65 13.46
N GLU A 61 23.99 1.78 12.89
CA GLU A 61 23.95 3.09 13.54
C GLU A 61 22.50 3.48 13.85
N ILE A 62 21.61 3.41 12.86
CA ILE A 62 20.17 3.64 13.04
C ILE A 62 19.60 2.67 14.08
N SER A 63 20.05 1.41 14.07
CA SER A 63 19.60 0.41 15.04
C SER A 63 20.08 0.61 16.48
N ARG A 64 21.12 1.42 16.69
CA ARG A 64 21.62 1.77 18.02
C ARG A 64 20.93 3.02 18.57
N GLU A 65 20.54 3.93 17.69
CA GLU A 65 19.86 5.18 18.04
C GLU A 65 18.36 4.98 18.27
N ASP A 66 17.74 4.05 17.55
CA ASP A 66 16.32 3.72 17.66
C ASP A 66 16.18 2.21 17.98
N PRO A 67 15.96 1.84 19.26
CA PRO A 67 15.79 0.46 19.69
C PRO A 67 14.63 -0.25 18.98
N GLU A 68 13.69 0.50 18.41
CA GLU A 68 12.58 -0.06 17.66
C GLU A 68 13.10 -0.80 16.41
N VAL A 69 14.23 -0.37 15.81
CA VAL A 69 14.87 -0.81 14.54
C VAL A 69 15.19 -2.32 14.43
N GLN A 70 15.12 -3.09 15.52
CA GLN A 70 15.10 -4.57 15.49
C GLN A 70 13.74 -5.15 15.00
N ILE A 71 12.97 -4.36 14.22
CA ILE A 71 11.51 -4.22 14.28
C ILE A 71 10.68 -5.34 13.65
N LEU A 72 11.16 -6.02 12.60
CA LEU A 72 10.24 -6.85 11.80
C LEU A 72 9.67 -8.03 12.59
N ASP A 73 10.47 -8.64 13.46
CA ASP A 73 10.02 -9.73 14.33
C ASP A 73 9.28 -9.22 15.57
N ASN A 74 9.52 -7.98 16.01
CA ASN A 74 8.89 -7.36 17.19
C ASN A 74 7.56 -6.64 16.87
N MET A 75 7.26 -6.39 15.58
CA MET A 75 5.96 -5.87 15.11
C MET A 75 4.86 -6.93 15.06
N ILE A 76 5.21 -8.19 15.35
CA ILE A 76 4.29 -9.32 15.32
C ILE A 76 3.60 -9.41 16.69
N ILE A 77 2.30 -9.75 16.70
CA ILE A 77 1.48 -9.84 17.92
C ILE A 77 2.01 -10.92 18.89
N GLY A 78 2.69 -11.95 18.37
CA GLY A 78 3.53 -12.87 19.13
C GLY A 78 4.27 -13.88 18.24
N LYS A 79 5.41 -14.43 18.69
CA LYS A 79 6.08 -15.54 17.98
C LYS A 79 5.17 -16.78 17.99
N GLY A 80 4.53 -17.06 16.85
CA GLY A 80 3.63 -18.21 16.68
C GLY A 80 2.13 -17.85 16.57
N GLU A 81 1.75 -16.61 16.89
CA GLU A 81 0.40 -16.08 16.68
C GLU A 81 0.45 -14.91 15.68
N GLU A 82 -0.12 -15.13 14.49
CA GLU A 82 -0.28 -14.15 13.40
C GLU A 82 0.96 -13.31 13.05
N SER A 83 1.96 -13.92 12.39
CA SER A 83 3.16 -13.27 11.83
C SER A 83 2.92 -12.47 10.54
N LEU A 84 1.78 -11.78 10.47
CA LEU A 84 1.35 -11.03 9.30
C LEU A 84 1.79 -9.57 9.40
N LEU A 85 2.56 -9.16 8.41
CA LEU A 85 2.99 -7.78 8.20
C LEU A 85 2.33 -7.23 6.94
N ALA A 86 2.29 -5.91 6.84
CA ALA A 86 1.86 -5.20 5.65
C ALA A 86 2.95 -4.22 5.20
N VAL A 87 3.27 -4.23 3.90
CA VAL A 87 4.00 -3.14 3.26
C VAL A 87 2.97 -2.22 2.64
N ILE A 88 3.09 -0.94 2.95
CA ILE A 88 2.26 0.12 2.41
C ILE A 88 3.16 1.01 1.57
N HIS A 89 2.77 1.23 0.33
CA HIS A 89 3.38 2.20 -0.56
C HIS A 89 2.31 3.22 -0.98
N ALA A 90 2.58 4.49 -0.76
CA ALA A 90 1.72 5.60 -1.12
C ALA A 90 2.50 6.61 -1.95
N ASP A 91 1.85 7.16 -2.96
CA ASP A 91 2.47 8.04 -3.94
C ASP A 91 1.48 9.14 -4.35
N GLY A 92 2.00 10.37 -4.48
CA GLY A 92 1.24 11.57 -4.77
C GLY A 92 0.58 11.60 -6.14
N ASN A 93 -0.60 12.22 -6.19
CA ASN A 93 -1.35 12.37 -7.42
C ASN A 93 -1.07 13.72 -8.09
N ASN A 94 -1.03 13.68 -9.43
CA ASN A 94 -1.00 14.85 -10.32
C ASN A 94 0.17 15.83 -10.12
N MET A 95 1.26 15.43 -9.45
CA MET A 95 2.38 16.33 -9.13
C MET A 95 3.01 16.98 -10.37
N GLY A 96 3.23 16.20 -11.44
CA GLY A 96 3.75 16.74 -12.71
C GLY A 96 2.80 17.73 -13.40
N ILE A 97 1.48 17.53 -13.29
CA ILE A 97 0.49 18.46 -13.84
C ILE A 97 0.48 19.76 -13.03
N LYS A 98 0.59 19.67 -11.69
CA LYS A 98 0.68 20.84 -10.80
C LYS A 98 1.91 21.68 -11.11
N ILE A 99 3.09 21.04 -11.24
CA ILE A 99 4.33 21.72 -11.66
C ILE A 99 4.14 22.38 -13.02
N SER A 100 3.56 21.68 -14.00
CA SER A 100 3.34 22.23 -15.34
C SER A 100 2.44 23.47 -15.33
N LYS A 101 1.33 23.44 -14.58
CA LYS A 101 0.42 24.59 -14.41
C LYS A 101 1.07 25.74 -13.64
N MET A 102 1.84 25.43 -12.60
CA MET A 102 2.57 26.43 -11.82
C MET A 102 3.60 27.19 -12.67
N LEU A 103 4.21 26.52 -13.65
CA LEU A 103 5.20 27.10 -14.56
C LEU A 103 4.59 27.66 -15.86
N GLU A 104 3.29 27.47 -16.08
CA GLU A 104 2.60 27.97 -17.28
C GLU A 104 2.75 29.50 -17.40
N GLY A 105 3.19 29.96 -18.57
CA GLY A 105 3.42 31.38 -18.85
C GLY A 105 4.70 31.98 -18.24
N LYS A 106 5.54 31.19 -17.56
CA LYS A 106 6.82 31.65 -17.01
C LYS A 106 7.99 31.18 -17.87
N THR A 107 8.82 32.12 -18.31
CA THR A 107 10.01 31.85 -19.13
C THR A 107 11.32 32.19 -18.42
N ASP A 108 11.25 32.90 -17.29
CA ASP A 108 12.41 33.31 -16.50
C ASP A 108 12.94 32.14 -15.64
N TYR A 109 14.24 31.86 -15.77
CA TYR A 109 14.88 30.71 -15.13
C TYR A 109 14.85 30.81 -13.60
N ASP A 110 15.23 31.96 -13.04
CA ASP A 110 15.34 32.15 -11.59
C ASP A 110 13.98 32.07 -10.91
N THR A 111 12.95 32.62 -11.55
CA THR A 111 11.56 32.53 -11.09
C THR A 111 11.05 31.08 -11.12
N CYS A 112 11.36 30.33 -12.18
CA CYS A 112 10.99 28.92 -12.29
C CYS A 112 11.66 28.06 -11.21
N ILE A 113 12.97 28.23 -10.99
CA ILE A 113 13.71 27.49 -9.96
C ILE A 113 13.19 27.81 -8.56
N SER A 114 12.92 29.09 -8.26
CA SER A 114 12.43 29.51 -6.95
C SER A 114 11.06 28.88 -6.65
N LYS A 115 10.13 28.91 -7.61
CA LYS A 115 8.81 28.28 -7.46
C LYS A 115 8.87 26.76 -7.36
N MET A 116 9.76 26.12 -8.12
CA MET A 116 9.96 24.67 -8.01
C MET A 116 10.47 24.27 -6.63
N ARG A 117 11.42 25.02 -6.06
CA ARG A 117 11.93 24.76 -4.70
C ARG A 117 10.84 24.92 -3.64
N GLU A 118 10.09 26.01 -3.70
CA GLU A 118 8.96 26.26 -2.81
C GLU A 118 7.94 25.11 -2.90
N PHE A 119 7.58 24.69 -4.11
CA PHE A 119 6.67 23.58 -4.31
C PHE A 119 7.20 22.25 -3.75
N THR A 120 8.49 21.96 -3.94
CA THR A 120 9.13 20.76 -3.36
C THR A 120 9.14 20.81 -1.84
N GLU A 121 9.42 21.97 -1.23
CA GLU A 121 9.38 22.14 0.23
C GLU A 121 7.98 21.92 0.80
N ILE A 122 6.96 22.52 0.17
CA ILE A 122 5.54 22.33 0.56
C ILE A 122 5.12 20.86 0.39
N THR A 123 5.57 20.21 -0.68
CA THR A 123 5.30 18.79 -0.91
C THR A 123 5.93 17.94 0.18
N ALA A 124 7.21 18.17 0.51
CA ALA A 124 7.87 17.43 1.59
C ALA A 124 7.16 17.63 2.94
N ASP A 125 6.70 18.85 3.24
CA ASP A 125 5.92 19.12 4.44
C ASP A 125 4.57 18.38 4.46
N ALA A 126 3.85 18.37 3.34
CA ALA A 126 2.56 17.69 3.23
C ALA A 126 2.65 16.16 3.36
N PHE A 127 3.56 15.54 2.61
CA PHE A 127 3.62 14.09 2.48
C PHE A 127 4.55 13.44 3.50
N SER A 128 5.69 14.07 3.81
CA SER A 128 6.67 13.51 4.74
C SER A 128 6.42 13.98 6.17
N VAL A 129 6.38 15.29 6.43
CA VAL A 129 6.26 15.80 7.81
C VAL A 129 4.87 15.54 8.39
N GLN A 130 3.82 16.08 7.76
CA GLN A 130 2.44 15.90 8.26
C GLN A 130 1.96 14.47 8.10
N GLY A 131 2.40 13.77 7.05
CA GLY A 131 2.14 12.35 6.86
C GLY A 131 2.69 11.50 8.02
N VAL A 132 3.96 11.68 8.39
CA VAL A 132 4.56 10.93 9.52
C VAL A 132 3.91 11.30 10.85
N GLN A 133 3.63 12.58 11.09
CA GLN A 133 2.91 13.00 12.31
C GLN A 133 1.52 12.38 12.42
N ALA A 134 0.83 12.17 11.30
CA ALA A 134 -0.46 11.49 11.29
C ALA A 134 -0.33 10.00 11.63
N LEU A 135 0.72 9.33 11.14
CA LEU A 135 1.03 7.95 11.51
C LEU A 135 1.36 7.84 13.02
N GLU A 136 2.18 8.74 13.56
CA GLU A 136 2.52 8.75 14.99
C GLU A 136 1.27 8.98 15.87
N LYS A 137 0.41 9.94 15.51
CA LYS A 137 -0.87 10.15 16.22
C LYS A 137 -1.79 8.93 16.12
N CYS A 138 -1.82 8.26 14.97
CA CYS A 138 -2.59 7.05 14.77
C CYS A 138 -2.08 5.92 15.69
N ARG A 139 -0.75 5.75 15.77
CA ARG A 139 -0.11 4.80 16.69
C ARG A 139 -0.57 5.04 18.13
N ASP A 140 -0.46 6.28 18.61
CA ASP A 140 -0.81 6.61 20.00
C ASP A 140 -2.31 6.37 20.27
N THR A 141 -3.17 6.66 19.28
CA THR A 141 -4.61 6.40 19.35
C THR A 141 -4.92 4.89 19.41
N LEU A 142 -4.22 4.08 18.60
CA LEU A 142 -4.38 2.63 18.59
C LEU A 142 -3.86 1.98 19.88
N GLN A 143 -2.72 2.45 20.40
CA GLN A 143 -2.17 2.01 21.68
C GLN A 143 -3.15 2.23 22.83
N GLU A 144 -3.80 3.39 22.90
CA GLU A 144 -4.80 3.65 23.94
C GLU A 144 -6.09 2.85 23.70
N LYS A 145 -6.55 2.72 22.45
CA LYS A 145 -7.76 1.96 22.10
C LYS A 145 -7.64 0.47 22.44
N TYR A 146 -6.46 -0.12 22.26
CA TYR A 146 -6.19 -1.54 22.46
C TYR A 146 -5.25 -1.81 23.63
N LYS A 147 -5.23 -0.89 24.60
CA LYS A 147 -4.36 -0.95 25.78
C LYS A 147 -4.53 -2.27 26.53
N GLY A 148 -3.42 -2.98 26.73
CA GLY A 148 -3.39 -4.27 27.43
C GLY A 148 -3.89 -5.47 26.63
N LYS A 149 -4.30 -5.29 25.36
CA LYS A 149 -4.73 -6.38 24.47
C LYS A 149 -3.59 -6.93 23.60
N TYR A 150 -2.73 -6.05 23.11
CA TYR A 150 -1.58 -6.39 22.28
C TYR A 150 -0.31 -5.81 22.90
N GLU A 151 0.84 -6.40 22.58
CA GLU A 151 2.14 -5.83 22.96
C GLU A 151 2.34 -4.46 22.30
N GLU A 152 3.07 -3.56 22.97
CA GLU A 152 3.34 -2.21 22.45
C GLU A 152 4.01 -2.23 21.07
N GLY A 153 4.81 -3.28 20.80
CA GLY A 153 5.46 -3.52 19.51
C GLY A 153 4.50 -3.70 18.33
N ALA A 154 3.29 -4.21 18.57
CA ALA A 154 2.31 -4.46 17.51
C ALA A 154 1.81 -3.17 16.82
N PHE A 155 1.90 -2.04 17.52
CA PHE A 155 1.50 -0.74 16.99
C PHE A 155 2.66 -0.03 16.27
N LEU A 156 3.89 -0.55 16.32
CA LEU A 156 5.00 0.10 15.65
C LEU A 156 4.85 0.06 14.13
N PHE A 157 5.44 1.06 13.47
CA PHE A 157 5.58 1.10 12.02
C PHE A 157 7.01 1.50 11.66
N ARG A 158 7.54 0.88 10.61
CA ARG A 158 8.88 1.14 10.09
C ARG A 158 8.80 1.93 8.80
N LYS A 159 9.33 3.15 8.82
CA LYS A 159 9.55 3.96 7.61
C LYS A 159 10.66 3.34 6.75
N ILE A 160 10.44 3.23 5.45
CA ILE A 160 11.41 2.74 4.47
C ILE A 160 11.77 3.85 3.49
N ILE A 161 10.76 4.48 2.90
CA ILE A 161 10.92 5.60 1.96
C ILE A 161 10.07 6.75 2.48
N THR A 162 10.68 7.92 2.64
CA THR A 162 10.02 9.17 3.00
C THR A 162 10.72 10.28 2.22
N ASP A 163 10.40 10.41 0.94
CA ASP A 163 11.04 11.40 0.08
C ASP A 163 10.05 11.98 -0.92
N GLY A 164 10.01 13.32 -0.98
CA GLY A 164 9.02 14.05 -1.77
C GLY A 164 7.59 13.63 -1.45
N ASP A 165 6.89 13.13 -2.47
CA ASP A 165 5.51 12.63 -2.42
C ASP A 165 5.40 11.10 -2.25
N ASP A 166 6.53 10.39 -2.20
CA ASP A 166 6.58 8.94 -2.00
C ASP A 166 6.76 8.58 -0.52
N MET A 167 5.85 7.74 -0.04
CA MET A 167 5.84 7.22 1.32
C MET A 167 5.74 5.70 1.29
N THR A 168 6.74 5.01 1.84
CA THR A 168 6.68 3.56 2.05
C THR A 168 6.99 3.22 3.49
N PHE A 169 6.13 2.44 4.11
CA PHE A 169 6.34 1.94 5.46
C PHE A 169 5.82 0.51 5.64
N VAL A 170 6.24 -0.14 6.72
CA VAL A 170 5.82 -1.48 7.12
C VAL A 170 5.16 -1.39 8.48
N CYS A 171 4.06 -2.09 8.68
CA CYS A 171 3.41 -2.20 9.98
C CYS A 171 2.80 -3.59 10.16
N ASN A 172 2.22 -3.83 11.34
CA ASN A 172 1.38 -4.99 11.54
C ASN A 172 0.18 -4.97 10.57
N ALA A 173 -0.15 -6.10 9.95
CA ALA A 173 -1.23 -6.18 8.95
C ALA A 173 -2.61 -5.82 9.51
N ARG A 174 -2.82 -6.04 10.81
CA ARG A 174 -4.07 -5.73 11.52
C ARG A 174 -4.41 -4.25 11.51
N PHE A 175 -3.40 -3.39 11.63
CA PHE A 175 -3.58 -1.93 11.74
C PHE A 175 -3.26 -1.18 10.43
N ALA A 176 -2.99 -1.92 9.35
CA ALA A 176 -2.55 -1.32 8.08
C ALA A 176 -3.59 -0.34 7.51
N MET A 177 -4.88 -0.65 7.64
CA MET A 177 -5.94 0.23 7.14
C MET A 177 -6.03 1.54 7.91
N GLU A 178 -5.94 1.49 9.24
CA GLU A 178 -6.00 2.66 10.11
C GLU A 178 -4.84 3.62 9.81
N TYR A 179 -3.63 3.07 9.64
CA TYR A 179 -2.46 3.85 9.24
C TYR A 179 -2.64 4.50 7.86
N VAL A 180 -3.07 3.74 6.86
CA VAL A 180 -3.30 4.26 5.50
C VAL A 180 -4.39 5.34 5.50
N GLN A 181 -5.49 5.12 6.22
CA GLN A 181 -6.56 6.11 6.34
C GLN A 181 -6.08 7.40 7.00
N ALA A 182 -5.30 7.29 8.09
CA ALA A 182 -4.73 8.45 8.78
C ALA A 182 -3.80 9.24 7.85
N TYR A 183 -2.93 8.53 7.11
CA TYR A 183 -2.00 9.13 6.16
C TYR A 183 -2.72 9.83 5.00
N LEU A 184 -3.60 9.12 4.27
CA LEU A 184 -4.30 9.67 3.10
C LEU A 184 -5.18 10.88 3.46
N LYS A 185 -5.88 10.82 4.61
CA LYS A 185 -6.67 11.95 5.11
C LYS A 185 -5.79 13.14 5.49
N SER A 186 -4.63 12.90 6.10
CA SER A 186 -3.69 13.96 6.47
C SER A 186 -3.19 14.73 5.25
N VAL A 187 -2.78 14.01 4.19
CA VAL A 187 -2.34 14.62 2.93
C VAL A 187 -3.48 15.44 2.30
N GLN A 188 -4.70 14.90 2.26
CA GLN A 188 -5.87 15.59 1.72
C GLN A 188 -6.22 16.88 2.49
N ASP A 189 -6.10 16.84 3.82
CA ASP A 189 -6.40 17.97 4.69
C ASP A 189 -5.32 19.05 4.70
N TYR A 190 -4.13 18.76 4.15
CA TYR A 190 -2.99 19.67 4.15
C TYR A 190 -3.35 21.05 3.59
N GLN A 191 -4.08 21.08 2.47
CA GLN A 191 -4.48 22.34 1.85
C GLN A 191 -5.32 23.19 2.78
N LYS A 192 -6.32 22.59 3.44
CA LYS A 192 -7.24 23.30 4.33
C LYS A 192 -6.53 23.81 5.58
N LYS A 193 -5.59 23.03 6.12
CA LYS A 193 -4.86 23.37 7.35
C LYS A 193 -3.80 24.45 7.13
N ASN A 194 -3.11 24.40 6.00
CA ASN A 194 -1.95 25.26 5.73
C ASN A 194 -2.24 26.33 4.68
N MET A 195 -3.51 26.48 4.25
CA MET A 195 -3.95 27.43 3.22
C MET A 195 -3.12 27.33 1.93
N SER A 196 -2.75 26.10 1.55
CA SER A 196 -1.94 25.86 0.36
C SER A 196 -2.72 26.21 -0.90
N GLU A 197 -2.03 26.72 -1.91
CA GLU A 197 -2.60 26.99 -3.24
C GLU A 197 -3.15 25.71 -3.88
N TRP A 198 -2.54 24.56 -3.60
CA TRP A 198 -2.86 23.28 -4.22
C TRP A 198 -3.50 22.32 -3.22
N MET A 199 -4.53 21.59 -3.68
CA MET A 199 -4.93 20.36 -2.97
C MET A 199 -3.92 19.26 -3.29
N TYR A 200 -3.65 18.41 -2.30
CA TYR A 200 -2.79 17.23 -2.43
C TYR A 200 -3.61 15.99 -2.13
N SER A 201 -3.36 14.92 -2.88
CA SER A 201 -3.88 13.59 -2.55
C SER A 201 -2.82 12.55 -2.92
N SER A 202 -2.94 11.36 -2.32
CA SER A 202 -2.10 10.21 -2.65
C SER A 202 -2.99 9.01 -2.93
N CYS A 203 -2.54 8.11 -3.78
CA CYS A 203 -3.05 6.75 -3.80
C CYS A 203 -2.13 5.86 -2.97
N ALA A 204 -2.66 4.74 -2.47
CA ALA A 204 -1.87 3.77 -1.73
C ALA A 204 -2.13 2.33 -2.18
N GLY A 205 -1.14 1.49 -1.97
CA GLY A 205 -1.16 0.06 -2.19
C GLY A 205 -0.70 -0.68 -0.94
N ILE A 206 -1.47 -1.68 -0.50
CA ILE A 206 -1.12 -2.53 0.64
C ILE A 206 -0.79 -3.93 0.14
N CYS A 207 0.33 -4.49 0.56
CA CYS A 207 0.62 -5.91 0.39
C CYS A 207 0.78 -6.59 1.74
N ILE A 208 -0.11 -7.55 2.04
CA ILE A 208 -0.13 -8.33 3.28
C ILE A 208 0.62 -9.64 3.05
N PHE A 209 1.53 -9.98 3.97
CA PHE A 209 2.46 -11.09 3.81
C PHE A 209 2.90 -11.65 5.16
N HIS A 210 3.37 -12.90 5.15
CA HIS A 210 4.05 -13.49 6.29
C HIS A 210 5.48 -12.97 6.42
N SER A 211 5.96 -12.75 7.65
CA SER A 211 7.28 -12.17 7.96
C SER A 211 8.48 -12.77 7.21
N HIS A 212 8.44 -14.06 6.88
CA HIS A 212 9.53 -14.75 6.15
C HIS A 212 9.48 -14.58 4.63
N TYR A 213 8.46 -13.92 4.09
CA TYR A 213 8.32 -13.75 2.64
C TYR A 213 9.33 -12.71 2.10
N PRO A 214 9.91 -12.91 0.90
CA PRO A 214 10.93 -12.01 0.36
C PRO A 214 10.44 -10.56 0.22
N PHE A 215 11.04 -9.64 1.00
CA PHE A 215 10.62 -8.23 1.05
C PHE A 215 10.56 -7.55 -0.33
N SER A 216 11.53 -7.80 -1.21
CA SER A 216 11.56 -7.21 -2.56
C SER A 216 10.32 -7.54 -3.40
N ARG A 217 9.73 -8.72 -3.19
CA ARG A 217 8.48 -9.13 -3.86
C ARG A 217 7.28 -8.41 -3.28
N VAL A 218 7.21 -8.31 -1.95
CA VAL A 218 6.12 -7.62 -1.26
C VAL A 218 6.10 -6.14 -1.65
N TYR A 219 7.27 -5.49 -1.63
CA TYR A 219 7.40 -4.10 -2.05
C TYR A 219 6.90 -3.90 -3.48
N SER A 220 7.35 -4.73 -4.42
CA SER A 220 6.91 -4.64 -5.82
C SER A 220 5.41 -4.87 -5.99
N MET A 221 4.79 -5.74 -5.18
CA MET A 221 3.33 -5.95 -5.19
C MET A 221 2.57 -4.76 -4.59
N ALA A 222 3.09 -4.14 -3.52
CA ALA A 222 2.50 -2.93 -2.94
C ALA A 222 2.55 -1.75 -3.91
N GLU A 223 3.66 -1.57 -4.62
CA GLU A 223 3.83 -0.57 -5.68
C GLU A 223 2.81 -0.78 -6.81
N GLN A 224 2.68 -2.00 -7.33
CA GLN A 224 1.71 -2.33 -8.38
C GLN A 224 0.25 -2.16 -7.92
N ALA A 225 -0.04 -2.42 -6.64
CA ALA A 225 -1.36 -2.13 -6.07
C ALA A 225 -1.62 -0.61 -6.06
N CYS A 226 -0.64 0.20 -5.66
CA CYS A 226 -0.73 1.66 -5.73
C CYS A 226 -0.96 2.16 -7.17
N GLU A 227 -0.21 1.63 -8.14
CA GLU A 227 -0.41 1.93 -9.56
C GLU A 227 -1.83 1.59 -10.03
N ASN A 228 -2.38 0.47 -9.57
CA ASN A 228 -3.76 0.08 -9.90
C ASN A 228 -4.78 1.06 -9.29
N ALA A 229 -4.57 1.52 -8.06
CA ALA A 229 -5.38 2.56 -7.44
C ALA A 229 -5.32 3.89 -8.23
N LYS A 230 -4.12 4.29 -8.67
CA LYS A 230 -3.90 5.50 -9.48
C LYS A 230 -4.65 5.52 -10.81
N LYS A 231 -5.00 4.36 -11.39
CA LYS A 231 -5.82 4.28 -12.61
C LYS A 231 -7.17 5.00 -12.46
N LYS A 232 -7.72 5.07 -11.23
CA LYS A 232 -8.97 5.78 -10.93
C LYS A 232 -8.83 7.31 -11.04
N VAL A 233 -7.64 7.83 -10.77
CA VAL A 233 -7.34 9.26 -10.79
C VAL A 233 -6.88 9.73 -12.18
N HIS A 234 -6.03 8.94 -12.86
CA HIS A 234 -5.44 9.33 -14.15
C HIS A 234 -6.33 9.07 -15.39
N GLY A 235 -7.46 8.38 -15.25
CA GLY A 235 -8.30 7.95 -16.39
C GLY A 235 -9.31 8.98 -16.93
N ARG A 236 -9.52 10.11 -16.24
CA ARG A 236 -10.53 11.12 -16.60
C ARG A 236 -9.84 12.33 -17.25
N GLN A 237 -9.74 12.29 -18.59
CA GLN A 237 -9.10 13.34 -19.39
C GLN A 237 -9.55 14.76 -18.97
N ASN A 238 -8.58 15.64 -18.74
CA ASN A 238 -8.71 17.08 -18.43
C ASN A 238 -9.28 17.53 -17.07
N LYS A 239 -9.57 16.63 -16.12
CA LYS A 239 -9.92 17.04 -14.75
C LYS A 239 -8.82 16.60 -13.77
N ILE A 240 -8.26 17.56 -13.04
CA ILE A 240 -7.42 17.23 -11.87
C ILE A 240 -8.37 16.68 -10.81
N ILE A 241 -8.16 15.42 -10.44
CA ILE A 241 -8.93 14.73 -9.42
C ILE A 241 -7.98 14.51 -8.25
N GLU A 242 -8.31 15.10 -7.12
CA GLU A 242 -7.56 14.97 -5.88
C GLU A 242 -8.35 14.04 -4.95
N GLU A 243 -8.33 12.75 -5.28
CA GLU A 243 -8.94 11.66 -4.52
C GLU A 243 -7.85 10.70 -4.04
N GLY A 244 -8.07 10.07 -2.89
CA GLY A 244 -7.19 9.04 -2.34
C GLY A 244 -7.79 7.66 -2.47
N TRP A 245 -7.24 6.86 -3.40
CA TRP A 245 -7.68 5.50 -3.66
C TRP A 245 -6.69 4.48 -3.09
N LEU A 246 -7.21 3.30 -2.73
CA LEU A 246 -6.46 2.23 -2.11
C LEU A 246 -6.73 0.89 -2.81
N ASP A 247 -5.67 0.19 -3.18
CA ASP A 247 -5.75 -1.23 -3.56
C ASP A 247 -4.95 -2.06 -2.56
N PHE A 248 -5.31 -3.33 -2.40
CA PHE A 248 -4.58 -4.24 -1.54
C PHE A 248 -4.46 -5.65 -2.13
N HIS A 249 -3.46 -6.39 -1.68
CA HIS A 249 -3.28 -7.79 -2.03
C HIS A 249 -2.77 -8.58 -0.82
N TYR A 250 -3.44 -9.69 -0.53
CA TYR A 250 -3.03 -10.64 0.49
C TYR A 250 -2.37 -11.85 -0.15
N ILE A 251 -1.09 -12.07 0.16
CA ILE A 251 -0.33 -13.22 -0.31
C ILE A 251 -0.66 -14.45 0.56
N HIS A 252 -1.59 -15.28 0.09
CA HIS A 252 -1.88 -16.59 0.72
C HIS A 252 -0.88 -17.67 0.29
N ASN A 253 -0.46 -17.64 -0.98
CA ASN A 253 0.43 -18.65 -1.58
C ASN A 253 1.54 -17.97 -2.39
N GLY A 254 2.75 -18.51 -2.32
CA GLY A 254 3.97 -17.97 -2.96
C GLY A 254 3.97 -18.10 -4.49
N ILE A 255 3.03 -17.46 -5.17
CA ILE A 255 2.94 -17.42 -6.62
C ILE A 255 3.78 -16.24 -7.12
N GLY A 256 4.79 -16.54 -7.94
CA GLY A 256 5.61 -15.53 -8.58
C GLY A 256 4.94 -14.90 -9.81
N GLY A 257 5.09 -13.59 -9.97
CA GLY A 257 4.60 -12.83 -11.12
C GLY A 257 4.39 -11.36 -10.79
N ASP A 258 3.94 -10.58 -11.77
CA ASP A 258 3.31 -9.28 -11.52
C ASP A 258 1.91 -9.50 -10.90
N LEU A 259 1.38 -8.47 -10.23
CA LEU A 259 0.13 -8.51 -9.47
C LEU A 259 -1.06 -8.88 -10.36
N ASP A 260 -1.13 -8.30 -11.57
CA ASP A 260 -2.20 -8.58 -12.52
C ASP A 260 -2.16 -10.04 -13.00
N SER A 261 -0.97 -10.61 -13.26
CA SER A 261 -0.81 -12.01 -13.62
C SER A 261 -1.16 -12.94 -12.48
N VAL A 262 -0.81 -12.58 -11.24
CA VAL A 262 -1.19 -13.36 -10.05
C VAL A 262 -2.71 -13.40 -9.93
N ARG A 263 -3.38 -12.25 -10.00
CA ARG A 263 -4.85 -12.14 -9.95
C ARG A 263 -5.53 -12.90 -11.09
N LYS A 264 -4.98 -12.84 -12.31
CA LYS A 264 -5.48 -13.60 -13.47
C LYS A 264 -5.34 -15.11 -13.29
N ARG A 265 -4.17 -15.58 -12.84
CA ARG A 265 -3.92 -17.02 -12.61
C ARG A 265 -4.80 -17.58 -11.51
N GLN A 266 -5.05 -16.78 -10.46
CA GLN A 266 -5.96 -17.14 -9.39
C GLN A 266 -7.44 -17.00 -9.81
N GLY A 267 -7.74 -16.36 -10.95
CA GLY A 267 -9.11 -16.07 -11.39
C GLY A 267 -9.84 -15.03 -10.53
N THR A 268 -9.13 -14.33 -9.64
CA THR A 268 -9.71 -13.40 -8.66
C THR A 268 -9.99 -12.01 -9.24
N GLU A 269 -9.48 -11.70 -10.44
CA GLU A 269 -9.73 -10.42 -11.10
C GLU A 269 -11.22 -10.12 -11.32
N ARG A 270 -12.04 -11.15 -11.47
CA ARG A 270 -13.51 -11.01 -11.62
C ARG A 270 -14.23 -10.79 -10.29
N CYS A 271 -13.58 -11.14 -9.18
CA CYS A 271 -14.18 -11.18 -7.85
C CYS A 271 -13.91 -9.89 -7.06
N ILE A 272 -12.89 -9.12 -7.41
CA ILE A 272 -12.46 -7.96 -6.65
C ILE A 272 -13.32 -6.72 -6.92
N ALA A 273 -13.63 -5.94 -5.87
CA ALA A 273 -14.31 -4.64 -5.97
C ALA A 273 -13.31 -3.47 -5.95
N ARG A 274 -12.19 -3.62 -5.22
CA ARG A 274 -11.06 -2.69 -5.14
C ARG A 274 -10.56 -2.27 -6.52
N PRO A 275 -10.00 -1.05 -6.67
CA PRO A 275 -9.59 -0.10 -5.62
C PRO A 275 -10.75 0.59 -4.87
N TRP A 276 -10.55 0.89 -3.59
CA TRP A 276 -11.49 1.56 -2.69
C TRP A 276 -11.12 3.04 -2.50
N LEU A 277 -12.11 3.92 -2.49
CA LEU A 277 -11.95 5.34 -2.18
C LEU A 277 -11.89 5.55 -0.66
N ILE A 278 -10.85 6.25 -0.20
CA ILE A 278 -10.56 6.49 1.23
C ILE A 278 -10.70 7.96 1.61
N ALA A 279 -10.24 8.86 0.74
CA ALA A 279 -10.21 10.29 1.01
C ALA A 279 -10.66 11.10 -0.21
N GLY A 280 -11.43 12.16 0.02
CA GLY A 280 -12.01 12.97 -1.04
C GLY A 280 -13.16 12.28 -1.78
N GLY A 281 -13.44 12.72 -3.00
CA GLY A 281 -14.48 12.18 -3.87
C GLY A 281 -15.91 12.56 -3.49
N GLU A 282 -16.86 12.04 -4.26
CA GLU A 282 -18.29 12.33 -4.08
C GLU A 282 -18.91 11.50 -2.95
N ALA A 283 -19.73 12.15 -2.12
CA ALA A 283 -20.51 11.49 -1.09
C ALA A 283 -21.43 10.43 -1.72
N GLY A 284 -21.37 9.21 -1.21
CA GLY A 284 -22.19 8.09 -1.70
C GLY A 284 -21.55 7.25 -2.81
N ASN A 285 -20.28 7.46 -3.15
CA ASN A 285 -19.54 6.59 -4.07
C ASN A 285 -19.67 5.12 -3.64
N ILE A 286 -20.09 4.26 -4.57
CA ILE A 286 -20.29 2.82 -4.34
C ILE A 286 -18.99 2.08 -3.96
N LEU A 287 -17.83 2.64 -4.30
CA LEU A 287 -16.51 2.13 -3.96
C LEU A 287 -15.87 2.88 -2.79
N HIS A 288 -16.64 3.61 -1.97
CA HIS A 288 -16.11 4.20 -0.74
C HIS A 288 -15.85 3.11 0.31
N TYR A 289 -14.71 3.14 0.99
CA TYR A 289 -14.34 2.13 1.99
C TYR A 289 -15.35 2.02 3.14
N ASP A 290 -16.03 3.12 3.49
CA ASP A 290 -17.11 3.10 4.51
C ASP A 290 -18.21 2.08 4.18
N ARG A 291 -18.39 1.70 2.91
CA ARG A 291 -19.32 0.63 2.53
C ARG A 291 -18.93 -0.74 3.09
N LEU A 292 -17.64 -1.03 3.24
CA LEU A 292 -17.17 -2.25 3.92
C LEU A 292 -17.43 -2.17 5.42
N THR A 293 -17.27 -0.99 6.03
CA THR A 293 -17.61 -0.77 7.44
C THR A 293 -19.12 -0.92 7.69
N GLU A 294 -19.96 -0.34 6.82
CA GLU A 294 -21.42 -0.50 6.84
C GLU A 294 -21.84 -1.97 6.68
N LEU A 295 -21.17 -2.69 5.77
CA LEU A 295 -21.39 -4.12 5.58
C LEU A 295 -21.01 -4.91 6.84
N ASN A 296 -19.88 -4.60 7.48
CA ASN A 296 -19.48 -5.22 8.75
C ASN A 296 -20.53 -5.00 9.84
N SER A 297 -20.99 -3.76 10.02
CA SER A 297 -22.02 -3.43 11.02
C SER A 297 -23.33 -4.18 10.75
N LEU A 298 -23.74 -4.27 9.48
CA LEU A 298 -24.93 -5.02 9.08
C LEU A 298 -24.78 -6.52 9.38
N LEU A 299 -23.67 -7.14 8.98
CA LEU A 299 -23.45 -8.57 9.20
C LEU A 299 -23.36 -8.90 10.70
N ASN A 300 -22.78 -8.00 11.51
CA ASN A 300 -22.74 -8.15 12.97
C ASN A 300 -24.12 -8.00 13.61
N GLU A 301 -24.95 -7.05 13.14
CA GLU A 301 -26.33 -6.85 13.61
C GLU A 301 -27.19 -8.11 13.40
N TYR A 302 -27.02 -8.77 12.26
CA TYR A 302 -27.73 -10.01 11.94
C TYR A 302 -27.02 -11.28 12.45
N HIS A 303 -25.92 -11.15 13.20
CA HIS A 303 -25.12 -12.24 13.75
C HIS A 303 -24.64 -13.26 12.71
N VAL A 304 -24.25 -12.78 11.52
CA VAL A 304 -23.69 -13.64 10.47
C VAL A 304 -22.34 -14.18 10.93
N SER A 305 -22.16 -15.50 10.81
CA SER A 305 -20.96 -16.15 11.31
C SER A 305 -19.73 -15.85 10.43
N ARG A 306 -18.54 -15.84 11.04
CA ARG A 306 -17.27 -15.77 10.30
C ARG A 306 -17.18 -16.85 9.21
N SER A 307 -17.62 -18.07 9.52
CA SER A 307 -17.61 -19.18 8.56
C SER A 307 -18.46 -18.86 7.34
N ASP A 308 -19.66 -18.30 7.53
CA ASP A 308 -20.54 -17.95 6.41
C ASP A 308 -19.90 -16.86 5.53
N ILE A 309 -19.27 -15.85 6.13
CA ILE A 309 -18.58 -14.78 5.40
C ILE A 309 -17.45 -15.36 4.53
N LYS A 310 -16.62 -16.25 5.10
CA LYS A 310 -15.52 -16.90 4.38
C LYS A 310 -16.02 -17.84 3.30
N THR A 311 -17.09 -18.59 3.55
CA THR A 311 -17.69 -19.49 2.56
C THR A 311 -18.23 -18.72 1.36
N ILE A 312 -18.91 -17.58 1.57
CA ILE A 312 -19.37 -16.74 0.45
C ILE A 312 -18.20 -16.30 -0.43
N GLY A 313 -17.09 -15.84 0.19
CA GLY A 313 -15.89 -15.43 -0.52
C GLY A 313 -15.29 -16.55 -1.37
N ASN A 314 -15.04 -17.71 -0.76
CA ASN A 314 -14.44 -18.88 -1.42
C ASN A 314 -15.31 -19.38 -2.57
N GLU A 315 -16.62 -19.51 -2.36
CA GLU A 315 -17.55 -20.01 -3.37
C GLU A 315 -17.71 -19.03 -4.54
N PHE A 316 -17.52 -17.73 -4.28
CA PHE A 316 -17.48 -16.73 -5.32
C PHE A 316 -16.16 -16.74 -6.13
N GLU A 317 -15.04 -17.14 -5.53
CA GLU A 317 -13.80 -17.43 -6.29
C GLU A 317 -14.03 -18.54 -7.31
N ASP A 318 -14.79 -19.58 -6.96
CA ASP A 318 -15.10 -20.70 -7.85
C ASP A 318 -16.07 -20.30 -8.98
N SER A 319 -17.21 -19.68 -8.66
CA SER A 319 -18.10 -19.11 -9.67
C SER A 319 -19.09 -18.06 -9.15
N LEU A 320 -19.51 -17.15 -10.03
CA LEU A 320 -20.56 -16.17 -9.75
C LEU A 320 -21.87 -16.84 -9.28
N SER A 321 -22.22 -17.98 -9.87
CA SER A 321 -23.39 -18.78 -9.51
C SER A 321 -23.31 -19.36 -8.10
N CYS A 322 -22.14 -19.92 -7.72
CA CYS A 322 -21.92 -20.49 -6.40
C CYS A 322 -21.98 -19.41 -5.32
N GLY A 323 -21.29 -18.28 -5.53
CA GLY A 323 -21.36 -17.13 -4.61
C GLY A 323 -22.80 -16.59 -4.42
N ARG A 324 -23.62 -16.56 -5.48
CA ARG A 324 -25.04 -16.18 -5.37
C ARG A 324 -25.86 -17.18 -4.55
N GLN A 325 -25.64 -18.47 -4.76
CA GLN A 325 -26.37 -19.51 -4.01
C GLN A 325 -26.04 -19.43 -2.53
N GLU A 326 -24.78 -19.24 -2.18
CA GLU A 326 -24.35 -19.08 -0.79
C GLU A 326 -24.91 -17.81 -0.14
N LEU A 327 -24.93 -16.69 -0.87
CA LEU A 327 -25.56 -15.47 -0.38
C LEU A 327 -27.05 -15.69 -0.08
N VAL A 328 -27.77 -16.42 -0.94
CA VAL A 328 -29.18 -16.79 -0.70
C VAL A 328 -29.32 -17.71 0.50
N ARG A 329 -28.42 -18.70 0.67
CA ARG A 329 -28.41 -19.59 1.84
C ARG A 329 -28.26 -18.80 3.14
N VAL A 330 -27.28 -17.90 3.19
CA VAL A 330 -27.02 -17.04 4.36
C VAL A 330 -28.21 -16.12 4.62
N ASN A 331 -28.74 -15.46 3.60
CA ASN A 331 -29.94 -14.64 3.73
C ASN A 331 -31.16 -15.43 4.25
N GLY A 332 -31.32 -16.69 3.85
CA GLY A 332 -32.38 -17.57 4.34
C GLY A 332 -32.23 -17.97 5.81
N HIS A 333 -30.99 -18.03 6.33
CA HIS A 333 -30.72 -18.32 7.75
C HIS A 333 -30.98 -17.12 8.66
N HIS A 334 -30.84 -15.89 8.14
CA HIS A 334 -30.98 -14.65 8.91
C HIS A 334 -32.23 -13.86 8.52
N LYS A 335 -33.29 -13.97 9.34
CA LYS A 335 -34.58 -13.29 9.09
C LYS A 335 -34.40 -11.78 8.94
N GLY A 336 -34.84 -11.23 7.80
CA GLY A 336 -34.81 -9.79 7.53
C GLY A 336 -33.57 -9.28 6.80
N LEU A 337 -32.47 -10.06 6.81
CA LEU A 337 -31.20 -9.67 6.19
C LEU A 337 -31.37 -9.43 4.68
N GLU A 338 -32.10 -10.30 3.99
CA GLU A 338 -32.33 -10.19 2.54
C GLU A 338 -32.98 -8.85 2.15
N ASN A 339 -33.95 -8.39 2.93
CA ASN A 339 -34.66 -7.13 2.65
C ASN A 339 -33.73 -5.94 2.84
N THR A 340 -33.00 -5.89 3.96
CA THR A 340 -32.04 -4.81 4.23
C THR A 340 -30.90 -4.77 3.21
N ILE A 341 -30.41 -5.94 2.77
CA ILE A 341 -29.41 -6.02 1.71
C ILE A 341 -29.97 -5.46 0.39
N LYS A 342 -31.18 -5.86 -0.02
CA LYS A 342 -31.79 -5.37 -1.26
C LYS A 342 -32.06 -3.86 -1.24
N GLU A 343 -32.40 -3.31 -0.08
CA GLU A 343 -32.62 -1.87 0.09
C GLU A 343 -31.31 -1.07 0.00
N LYS A 344 -30.22 -1.57 0.61
CA LYS A 344 -28.93 -0.87 0.65
C LYS A 344 -28.04 -1.13 -0.57
N TYR A 345 -28.16 -2.31 -1.18
CA TYR A 345 -27.31 -2.77 -2.27
C TYR A 345 -28.18 -3.26 -3.44
N SER A 346 -28.41 -2.36 -4.40
CA SER A 346 -29.24 -2.65 -5.58
C SER A 346 -28.54 -3.55 -6.61
N ASP A 347 -27.21 -3.50 -6.69
CA ASP A 347 -26.40 -4.34 -7.56
C ASP A 347 -25.82 -5.53 -6.79
N GLN A 348 -26.39 -6.71 -7.05
CA GLN A 348 -26.00 -7.96 -6.41
C GLN A 348 -24.59 -8.44 -6.84
N GLU A 349 -24.17 -8.17 -8.08
CA GLU A 349 -22.82 -8.55 -8.51
C GLU A 349 -21.78 -7.67 -7.82
N GLN A 350 -22.04 -6.36 -7.74
CA GLN A 350 -21.19 -5.46 -6.99
C GLN A 350 -21.10 -5.88 -5.51
N LEU A 351 -22.22 -6.19 -4.87
CA LEU A 351 -22.24 -6.69 -3.48
C LEU A 351 -21.37 -7.94 -3.30
N LEU A 352 -21.43 -8.91 -4.21
CA LEU A 352 -20.58 -10.10 -4.14
C LEU A 352 -19.10 -9.75 -4.24
N LYS A 353 -18.73 -8.79 -5.10
CA LYS A 353 -17.35 -8.31 -5.18
C LYS A 353 -16.90 -7.61 -3.90
N MET A 354 -17.80 -6.87 -3.25
CA MET A 354 -17.51 -6.27 -1.95
C MET A 354 -17.36 -7.32 -0.86
N LEU A 355 -18.25 -8.32 -0.83
CA LEU A 355 -18.20 -9.44 0.11
C LEU A 355 -16.92 -10.25 -0.06
N TYR A 356 -16.42 -10.39 -1.29
CA TYR A 356 -15.13 -11.02 -1.56
C TYR A 356 -13.98 -10.27 -0.90
N ASP A 357 -13.81 -8.98 -1.22
CA ASP A 357 -12.77 -8.14 -0.63
C ASP A 357 -12.89 -8.10 0.90
N PHE A 358 -14.12 -8.03 1.42
CA PHE A 358 -14.42 -8.09 2.85
C PHE A 358 -13.97 -9.43 3.47
N SER A 359 -14.32 -10.55 2.84
CA SER A 359 -14.00 -11.88 3.33
C SER A 359 -12.49 -12.11 3.40
N GLU A 360 -11.71 -11.58 2.46
CA GLU A 360 -10.26 -11.71 2.41
C GLU A 360 -9.58 -11.12 3.65
N VAL A 361 -10.04 -9.95 4.09
CA VAL A 361 -9.40 -9.16 5.17
C VAL A 361 -10.19 -9.13 6.47
N TYR A 362 -11.32 -9.85 6.54
CA TYR A 362 -12.23 -9.87 7.68
C TYR A 362 -11.50 -10.08 9.02
N ASP A 363 -10.60 -11.08 9.07
CA ASP A 363 -9.88 -11.44 10.29
C ASP A 363 -8.88 -10.39 10.77
N LEU A 364 -8.41 -9.55 9.84
CA LEU A 364 -7.43 -8.52 10.12
C LEU A 364 -8.12 -7.23 10.52
N TRP A 365 -9.03 -6.71 9.69
CA TRP A 365 -9.52 -5.34 9.82
C TRP A 365 -10.90 -5.21 10.47
N PHE A 366 -11.69 -6.29 10.50
CA PHE A 366 -13.10 -6.22 10.89
C PHE A 366 -13.47 -7.09 12.08
N LYS A 367 -12.74 -8.18 12.30
CA LYS A 367 -12.89 -9.03 13.47
C LYS A 367 -12.39 -8.26 14.69
N GLU A 368 -13.33 -7.88 15.57
CA GLU A 368 -12.97 -7.46 16.92
C GLU A 368 -12.32 -8.65 17.62
N GLY A 369 -11.00 -8.55 17.87
CA GLY A 369 -10.25 -9.58 18.59
C GLY A 369 -10.70 -9.77 20.03
#